data_AF-A0A354UAR7-F1
#
_entry.id   AF-A0A354UAR7-F1
#
_cell.length_a   1.000
_cell.length_b   1.000
_cell.length_c   1.000
_cell.angle_alpha   90.00
_cell.angle_beta   90.00
_cell.angle_gamma   90.00
#
_symmetry.space_group_name_H-M   'P 1'
#
loop_
_entity.id
_entity.type
_entity.pdbx_description
1 polymer ?
#
loop_
_entity_poly.entity_id
_entity_poly.type
_entity_poly.pdbx_seq_one_letter_code
_entity_poly.pdbx_strand_id
1 'polypeptide(L)' 'MTLDGGTRAGRSALEVIEDLNPAGPVHIELNLPENIRSVRLVPEGTELAFTQNPAGTAAFDVPAFTCHSMIELSYGN' A
#
# COMPACT_ATOMS: atom_id res chain seq x y z
N MET A 1 -6.61 -55.15 5.59
CA MET A 1 -6.43 -54.29 4.41
C MET A 1 -6.35 -52.87 4.93
N THR A 2 -5.15 -52.30 4.90
CA THR A 2 -4.78 -51.02 5.50
C THR A 2 -5.49 -49.88 4.77
N LEU A 3 -6.13 -48.98 5.51
CA LEU A 3 -6.75 -47.78 4.96
C LEU A 3 -5.68 -46.69 4.83
N ASP A 4 -5.02 -46.68 3.68
CA ASP A 4 -4.13 -45.60 3.27
C ASP A 4 -4.98 -44.42 2.75
N GLY A 5 -4.79 -43.26 3.36
CA GLY A 5 -5.47 -42.00 3.04
C GLY A 5 -5.08 -41.45 1.68
N GLY A 6 -5.59 -42.05 0.61
CA GLY A 6 -5.53 -41.51 -0.76
C GLY A 6 -6.68 -40.55 -1.04
N THR A 7 -6.36 -39.34 -1.51
CA THR A 7 -7.35 -38.38 -2.03
C THR A 7 -7.74 -38.79 -3.46
N ARG A 8 -9.02 -39.01 -3.72
CA ARG A 8 -9.54 -39.36 -5.06
C ARG A 8 -9.33 -38.20 -6.03
N ALA A 9 -8.58 -38.45 -7.11
CA ALA A 9 -8.34 -37.51 -8.20
C ALA A 9 -9.62 -37.26 -9.01
N GLY A 10 -10.42 -36.28 -8.59
CA GLY A 10 -11.34 -35.54 -9.44
C GLY A 10 -10.74 -34.15 -9.67
N ARG A 11 -9.70 -34.08 -10.50
CA ARG A 11 -8.98 -32.81 -10.76
C ARG A 11 -9.76 -32.01 -11.80
N SER A 12 -10.83 -31.35 -11.38
CA SER A 12 -11.33 -30.17 -12.09
C SER A 12 -10.15 -29.19 -12.17
N ALA A 13 -9.87 -28.63 -13.35
CA ALA A 13 -8.87 -27.56 -13.46
C ALA A 13 -9.37 -26.36 -12.64
N LEU A 14 -8.81 -26.17 -11.44
CA LEU A 14 -9.06 -24.99 -10.63
C LEU A 14 -8.21 -23.87 -11.22
N GLU A 15 -8.80 -23.05 -12.08
CA GLU A 15 -8.19 -21.81 -12.53
C GLU A 15 -8.40 -20.76 -11.45
N VAL A 16 -7.30 -20.29 -10.86
CA VAL A 16 -7.30 -19.17 -9.92
C VAL A 16 -6.94 -17.93 -10.73
N ILE A 17 -7.84 -16.96 -10.81
CA ILE A 17 -7.57 -15.65 -11.42
C ILE A 17 -7.04 -14.75 -10.30
N GLU A 18 -5.73 -14.49 -10.30
CA GLU A 18 -5.02 -13.68 -9.30
C GLU A 18 -4.90 -12.19 -9.69
N ASP A 19 -5.70 -11.73 -10.66
CA ASP A 19 -5.65 -10.33 -11.10
C ASP A 19 -6.20 -9.41 -10.00
N LEU A 20 -5.27 -8.68 -9.37
CA LEU A 20 -5.58 -7.63 -8.40
C LEU A 20 -5.56 -6.29 -9.11
N ASN A 21 -6.72 -5.64 -9.14
CA ASN A 21 -6.82 -4.29 -9.68
C ASN A 21 -5.98 -3.32 -8.82
N PRO A 22 -5.13 -2.48 -9.44
CA PRO A 22 -4.41 -1.46 -8.71
C PRO A 22 -5.40 -0.42 -8.15
N ALA A 23 -5.11 0.05 -6.94
CA ALA A 23 -5.75 1.19 -6.32
C ALA A 23 -4.96 2.46 -6.62
N GLY A 24 -5.65 3.59 -6.80
CA GLY A 24 -5.03 4.89 -7.05
C GLY A 24 -4.74 5.19 -8.52
N PRO A 25 -4.02 6.30 -8.83
CA PRO A 25 -3.35 7.22 -7.90
C PRO A 25 -4.31 7.94 -6.94
N VAL A 26 -3.81 8.34 -5.77
CA VAL A 26 -4.63 8.95 -4.70
C VAL A 26 -3.99 10.25 -4.24
N HIS A 27 -4.79 11.31 -4.18
CA HIS A 27 -4.41 12.56 -3.52
C HIS A 27 -4.68 12.46 -2.02
N ILE A 28 -3.70 12.79 -1.20
CA ILE A 28 -3.80 12.72 0.26
C ILE A 28 -3.63 14.13 0.84
N GLU A 29 -4.54 14.49 1.74
CA GLU A 29 -4.43 15.67 2.60
C GLU A 29 -4.51 15.24 4.07
N LEU A 30 -3.55 15.68 4.88
CA LEU A 30 -3.46 15.38 6.31
C LEU A 30 -3.31 16.66 7.12
N ASN A 31 -4.16 16.86 8.12
CA ASN A 31 -3.98 17.94 9.10
C ASN A 31 -3.01 17.49 10.18
N LEU A 32 -1.79 18.03 10.17
CA LEU A 32 -0.72 17.64 11.07
C LEU A 32 -0.42 18.77 12.07
N PRO A 33 -0.23 18.45 13.36
CA PRO A 33 0.08 19.46 14.38
C PRO A 33 1.52 20.00 14.27
N GLU A 34 2.38 19.28 13.56
CA GLU A 34 3.81 19.55 13.44
C GLU A 34 4.24 19.57 11.97
N ASN A 35 5.36 20.24 11.70
CA ASN A 35 5.94 20.30 10.36
C ASN A 35 6.66 18.99 10.03
N ILE A 36 6.33 18.43 8.87
CA ILE A 36 7.02 17.25 8.34
C ILE A 36 8.19 17.68 7.45
N ARG A 37 9.24 16.85 7.43
CA ARG A 37 10.47 17.05 6.65
C ARG A 37 10.51 16.20 5.40
N SER A 38 9.85 15.04 5.42
CA SER A 38 9.78 14.16 4.26
C SER A 38 8.53 13.29 4.29
N VAL A 39 8.14 12.86 3.08
CA VAL A 39 7.13 11.84 2.82
C VAL A 39 7.79 10.79 1.94
N ARG A 40 7.67 9.51 2.30
CA ARG A 40 8.21 8.43 1.46
C ARG A 40 7.40 7.16 1.51
N LEU A 41 7.43 6.40 0.43
CA LEU A 41 6.91 5.04 0.39
C LEU A 41 7.86 4.09 1.11
N VAL A 42 7.31 3.18 1.90
CA VAL A 42 8.06 2.11 2.54
C VAL A 42 7.42 0.76 2.19
N PRO A 43 8.24 -0.28 1.92
CA PRO A 43 9.69 -0.37 2.13
C PRO A 43 10.57 0.18 1.00
N GLU A 44 10.00 0.65 -0.12
CA GLU A 44 10.74 1.01 -1.34
C GLU A 44 11.69 2.20 -1.16
N GLY A 45 11.39 3.08 -0.20
CA GLY A 45 12.15 4.29 0.07
C GLY A 45 12.00 5.37 -1.00
N THR A 46 10.95 5.32 -1.82
CA THR A 46 10.66 6.35 -2.82
C THR A 46 10.15 7.61 -2.13
N GLU A 47 10.85 8.73 -2.29
CA GLU A 47 10.40 10.02 -1.77
C GLU A 47 9.25 10.59 -2.60
N LEU A 48 8.26 11.16 -1.92
CA LEU A 48 7.13 11.85 -2.53
C LEU A 48 7.29 13.35 -2.29
N ALA A 49 7.10 14.12 -3.35
CA ALA A 49 6.97 15.56 -3.23
C ALA A 49 5.71 15.87 -2.43
N PHE A 50 5.82 16.78 -1.47
CA PHE A 50 4.69 17.24 -0.68
C PHE A 50 4.74 18.74 -0.50
N THR A 51 3.59 19.30 -0.15
CA THR A 51 3.47 20.67 0.33
C THR A 51 2.86 20.64 1.72
N GLN A 52 3.22 21.61 2.57
CA GLN A 52 2.52 21.82 3.84
C GLN A 52 2.16 23.30 3.94
N ASN A 53 0.88 23.58 4.12
CA ASN A 53 0.40 24.96 4.21
C ASN A 53 0.64 25.53 5.62
N PRO A 54 0.55 26.85 5.83
CA PRO A 54 0.73 27.47 7.14
C PRO A 54 -0.31 27.06 8.21
N ALA A 55 -1.42 26.45 7.81
CA ALA A 55 -2.44 25.91 8.71
C ALA A 55 -2.12 24.47 9.18
N GLY A 56 -1.03 23.87 8.69
CA GLY A 56 -0.57 22.53 9.08
C GLY A 56 -1.05 21.39 8.18
N THR A 57 -1.82 21.68 7.12
CA THR A 57 -2.27 20.63 6.18
C THR A 57 -1.14 20.26 5.23
N ALA A 58 -0.70 19.00 5.29
CA ALA A 58 0.23 18.40 4.35
C ALA A 58 -0.53 17.75 3.19
N ALA A 59 -0.10 17.97 1.96
CA ALA A 59 -0.71 17.43 0.74
C ALA A 59 0.34 16.80 -0.18
N PHE A 60 0.06 15.60 -0.69
CA PHE A 60 0.92 14.85 -1.61
C PHE A 60 0.14 13.79 -2.38
N ASP A 61 0.70 13.33 -3.50
CA ASP A 61 0.11 12.31 -4.35
C ASP A 61 0.81 10.95 -4.16
N VAL A 62 0.01 9.91 -3.99
CA VAL A 62 0.47 8.53 -3.90
C VAL A 62 0.23 7.84 -5.25
N PRO A 63 1.27 7.26 -5.88
CA PRO A 63 1.12 6.49 -7.10
C PRO A 63 0.16 5.31 -6.92
N ALA A 64 -0.26 4.71 -8.04
CA ALA A 64 -1.06 3.49 -7.99
C ALA A 64 -0.31 2.36 -7.27
N PHE A 65 -1.02 1.58 -6.46
CA PHE A 65 -0.48 0.47 -5.68
C PHE A 65 -1.47 -0.70 -5.64
N THR A 66 -0.98 -1.90 -5.37
CA THR A 66 -1.83 -3.10 -5.24
C THR A 66 -1.87 -3.54 -3.78
N CYS A 67 -3.05 -3.96 -3.31
CA CYS A 67 -3.33 -4.35 -1.91
C CYS A 67 -3.22 -3.22 -0.89
N HIS A 68 -2.00 -2.75 -0.61
CA HIS A 68 -1.71 -1.75 0.40
C HIS A 68 -0.37 -1.06 0.12
N SER A 69 -0.30 0.22 0.43
CA SER A 69 0.94 1.02 0.40
C SER A 69 1.12 1.68 1.74
N MET A 70 2.35 1.67 2.26
CA MET A 70 2.69 2.32 3.52
C MET A 70 3.50 3.58 3.23
N ILE A 71 3.13 4.65 3.92
CA ILE A 71 3.73 5.97 3.77
C ILE A 71 4.33 6.35 5.12
N GLU A 72 5.61 6.68 5.11
CA GLU A 72 6.33 7.21 6.26
C GLU A 72 6.40 8.74 6.16
N LEU A 73 6.09 9.40 7.28
CA LEU A 73 6.24 10.84 7.48
C LEU A 73 7.34 11.06 8.52
N SER A 74 8.41 11.77 8.16
CA SER A 74 9.43 12.17 9.13
C SER A 74 9.15 13.57 9.66
N TYR A 75 9.17 13.73 10.97
CA TYR A 75 8.98 15.02 11.64
C TYR A 75 10.31 15.70 11.95
N GLY A 76 10.27 17.02 12.09
CA GLY A 76 11.43 17.78 12.52
C GLY A 76 11.42 18.10 14.01
N ASN A 77 12.46 17.67 14.73
CA ASN A 77 12.79 18.18 16.06
C ASN A 77 13.29 19.63 16.00
#